data_AF-A0A0G1I6A1-F1
#
_entry.id   AF-A0A0G1I6A1-F1
#
_cell.length_a   1.000
_cell.length_b   1.000
_cell.length_c   1.000
_cell.angle_alpha   90.00
_cell.angle_beta   90.00
_cell.angle_gamma   90.00
#
_symmetry.space_group_name_H-M   'P 1'
#
loop_
_entity.id
_entity.type
_entity.pdbx_description
1 polymer ?
#
loop_
_entity_poly.entity_id
_entity_poly.type
_entity_poly.pdbx_seq_one_letter_code
_entity_poly.pdbx_strand_id
1 'polypeptide(L)'
;FGRYLLRDLTWQAITALRFISALIFLLVIQVYYGRLAEVGAASGQDWIFVFIVAIVAGFVSLLIYYRGLKYTSASIATLAELTFPMAAVVINWIFLDASLTFMQIIGSVVLLLAITKLSWVNINTAKEA
;
A
#
# COMPACT_ATOMS: atom_id res chain seq x y z
N PHE A 1 20.78 2.03 2.91
CA PHE A 1 20.89 1.28 1.64
C PHE A 1 20.04 1.83 0.50
N GLY A 2 18.76 2.20 0.68
CA GLY A 2 17.93 2.74 -0.42
C GLY A 2 18.42 4.05 -1.05
N ARG A 3 19.12 4.92 -0.31
CA ARG A 3 19.65 6.20 -0.81
C ARG A 3 20.84 6.08 -1.79
N TYR A 4 21.51 4.92 -1.87
CA TYR A 4 22.69 4.73 -2.72
C TYR A 4 22.37 4.12 -4.10
N LEU A 5 21.25 3.39 -4.22
CA LEU A 5 20.77 2.80 -5.49
C LEU A 5 19.96 3.77 -6.36
N LEU A 6 19.58 4.93 -5.81
CA LEU A 6 18.73 5.94 -6.47
C LEU A 6 19.49 6.89 -7.42
N ARG A 7 20.81 6.74 -7.58
CA ARG A 7 21.61 7.65 -8.41
C ARG A 7 21.59 7.30 -9.91
N ASP A 8 21.39 6.03 -10.26
CA ASP A 8 21.59 5.57 -11.65
C ASP A 8 20.40 4.80 -12.26
N LEU A 9 19.32 4.57 -11.49
CA LEU A 9 18.14 3.84 -11.97
C LEU A 9 16.94 4.77 -12.14
N THR A 10 16.36 4.78 -13.33
CA THR A 10 15.11 5.50 -13.61
C THR A 10 13.98 4.95 -12.72
N TRP A 11 13.05 5.80 -12.29
CA TRP A 11 11.92 5.42 -11.43
C TRP A 11 11.13 4.20 -11.96
N GLN A 12 11.05 4.05 -13.29
CA GLN A 12 10.46 2.88 -13.96
C GLN A 12 11.16 1.57 -13.61
N ALA A 13 12.50 1.56 -13.53
CA ALA A 13 13.30 0.37 -13.24
C ALA A 13 13.07 -0.11 -11.80
N ILE A 14 12.93 0.82 -10.84
CA ILE A 14 12.65 0.49 -9.44
C ILE A 14 11.25 -0.09 -9.29
N THR A 15 10.26 0.51 -9.97
CA THR A 15 8.89 -0.01 -9.99
C THR A 15 8.80 -1.37 -10.67
N ALA A 16 9.48 -1.56 -11.80
CA ALA A 16 9.55 -2.84 -12.49
C ALA A 16 10.21 -3.92 -11.62
N LEU A 17 11.33 -3.60 -10.96
CA LEU A 17 12.01 -4.51 -10.05
C LEU A 17 11.10 -4.94 -8.89
N ARG A 18 10.31 -4.00 -8.32
CA ARG A 18 9.32 -4.31 -7.28
C ARG A 18 8.24 -5.27 -7.76
N PHE A 19 7.70 -5.07 -8.96
CA PHE A 19 6.66 -5.96 -9.50
C PHE A 19 7.22 -7.33 -9.87
N ILE A 20 8.42 -7.40 -10.44
CA ILE A 20 9.08 -8.68 -10.78
C ILE A 20 9.42 -9.45 -9.50
N SER A 21 9.98 -8.80 -8.48
CA SER A 21 10.29 -9.46 -7.22
C SER A 21 9.04 -9.95 -6.50
N ALA A 22 7.97 -9.14 -6.49
CA ALA A 22 6.67 -9.56 -5.96
C ALA A 22 6.09 -10.76 -6.73
N LEU A 23 6.18 -10.77 -8.06
CA LEU A 23 5.71 -11.87 -8.90
C LEU A 23 6.48 -13.17 -8.63
N ILE A 24 7.81 -13.10 -8.54
CA ILE A 24 8.65 -14.27 -8.21
C ILE A 24 8.27 -14.79 -6.82
N PHE A 25 8.14 -13.91 -5.83
CA PHE A 25 7.79 -14.30 -4.48
C PHE A 25 6.40 -14.96 -4.40
N LEU A 26 5.41 -14.39 -5.10
CA LEU A 26 4.07 -14.94 -5.19
C LEU A 26 4.09 -16.32 -5.88
N LEU A 27 4.83 -16.48 -6.98
CA LEU A 27 5.00 -17.76 -7.66
C LEU A 27 5.60 -18.83 -6.73
N VAL A 28 6.65 -18.51 -5.98
CA VAL A 28 7.25 -19.43 -5.01
C VAL A 28 6.23 -19.90 -3.98
N ILE A 29 5.41 -18.98 -3.46
CA ILE A 29 4.33 -19.32 -2.53
C ILE A 29 3.30 -20.25 -3.18
N GLN A 30 2.86 -19.97 -4.42
CA GLN A 30 1.85 -20.80 -5.08
C GLN A 30 2.37 -22.21 -5.41
N VAL A 31 3.66 -22.32 -5.76
CA VAL A 31 4.34 -23.62 -5.91
C VAL A 31 4.34 -24.36 -4.57
N TYR A 32 4.73 -23.68 -3.48
CA TYR A 32 4.81 -24.29 -2.15
C TYR A 32 3.45 -24.82 -1.65
N TYR A 33 2.37 -24.08 -1.90
CA TYR A 33 1.00 -24.51 -1.55
C TYR A 33 0.33 -25.42 -2.62
N GLY A 34 0.99 -25.70 -3.74
CA GLY A 34 0.45 -26.55 -4.81
C GLY A 34 -0.75 -25.96 -5.55
N ARG A 35 -0.97 -24.64 -5.49
CA ARG A 35 -2.16 -23.95 -6.03
C ARG A 35 -2.01 -23.43 -7.45
N LEU A 36 -0.97 -23.86 -8.16
CA LEU A 36 -0.76 -23.44 -9.56
C LEU A 36 -1.92 -23.83 -10.49
N ALA A 37 -2.62 -24.93 -10.19
CA ALA A 37 -3.80 -25.35 -10.94
C ALA A 37 -4.97 -24.36 -10.81
N GLU A 38 -5.09 -23.65 -9.69
CA GLU A 38 -6.13 -22.65 -9.46
C GLU A 38 -5.95 -21.43 -10.39
N VAL A 39 -4.72 -21.11 -10.79
CA VAL A 39 -4.43 -20.05 -11.77
C VAL A 39 -4.97 -20.42 -13.15
N GLY A 40 -4.87 -21.69 -13.54
CA GLY A 40 -5.43 -22.20 -14.80
C GLY A 40 -6.95 -22.38 -14.76
N ALA A 41 -7.52 -22.57 -13.56
CA ALA A 41 -8.95 -22.69 -13.34
C ALA A 41 -9.65 -21.33 -13.11
N ALA A 42 -8.89 -20.24 -12.99
CA ALA A 42 -9.42 -18.90 -12.77
C ALA A 42 -10.36 -18.48 -13.92
N SER A 43 -11.52 -17.94 -13.57
CA SER A 43 -12.52 -17.51 -14.54
C SER A 43 -12.11 -16.19 -15.21
N GLY A 44 -12.73 -15.87 -16.35
CA GLY A 44 -12.55 -14.56 -16.99
C GLY A 44 -12.91 -13.38 -16.06
N GLN A 45 -13.82 -13.59 -15.11
CA GLN A 45 -14.21 -12.58 -14.13
C GLN A 45 -13.10 -12.33 -13.08
N ASP A 46 -12.38 -13.38 -12.67
CA ASP A 46 -11.26 -13.25 -11.72
C ASP A 46 -10.13 -12.42 -12.33
N TRP A 47 -9.84 -12.64 -13.61
CA TRP A 47 -8.86 -11.84 -14.35
C TRP A 47 -9.28 -10.37 -14.49
N ILE A 48 -10.57 -10.09 -14.66
CA ILE A 48 -11.10 -8.72 -14.67
C ILE A 48 -10.87 -8.05 -13.31
N PHE A 49 -11.14 -8.74 -12.20
CA PHE A 49 -10.89 -8.18 -10.87
C PHE A 49 -9.39 -7.93 -10.63
N VAL A 50 -8.51 -8.86 -11.01
CA VAL A 50 -7.06 -8.68 -10.94
C VAL A 50 -6.63 -7.46 -11.76
N PHE A 51 -7.18 -7.29 -12.96
CA PHE A 51 -6.88 -6.15 -13.82
C PHE A 51 -7.33 -4.82 -13.20
N ILE A 52 -8.56 -4.76 -12.64
CA ILE A 52 -9.08 -3.58 -11.94
C ILE A 52 -8.15 -3.20 -10.78
N VAL A 53 -7.75 -4.17 -9.94
CA VAL A 53 -6.85 -3.91 -8.81
C VAL A 53 -5.47 -3.44 -9.30
N ALA A 54 -4.92 -4.05 -10.34
CA ALA A 54 -3.63 -3.65 -10.90
C ALA A 54 -3.65 -2.20 -11.42
N ILE A 55 -4.74 -1.77 -12.06
CA ILE A 55 -4.88 -0.40 -12.54
C ILE A 55 -5.15 0.58 -11.41
N VAL A 56 -6.13 0.31 -10.55
CA VAL A 56 -6.54 1.25 -9.50
C VAL A 56 -5.49 1.36 -8.39
N ALA A 57 -5.11 0.23 -7.80
CA ALA A 57 -4.17 0.21 -6.68
C ALA A 57 -2.71 0.33 -7.13
N GLY A 58 -2.39 -0.17 -8.34
CA GLY A 58 -1.05 -0.04 -8.92
C GLY A 58 -0.87 1.29 -9.62
N PHE A 59 -1.44 1.44 -10.81
CA PHE A 59 -1.13 2.55 -11.72
C PHE A 59 -1.69 3.91 -11.27
N VAL A 60 -2.98 3.99 -10.96
CA VAL A 60 -3.66 5.24 -10.59
C VAL A 60 -3.09 5.78 -9.27
N SER A 61 -2.91 4.89 -8.27
CA SER A 61 -2.26 5.23 -7.01
C SER A 61 -0.87 5.83 -7.22
N LEU A 62 -0.04 5.23 -8.08
CA LEU A 62 1.31 5.73 -8.37
C LEU A 62 1.28 7.10 -9.05
N LEU A 63 0.34 7.32 -9.98
CA LEU A 63 0.18 8.62 -10.65
C LEU A 63 -0.22 9.72 -9.67
N ILE A 64 -1.17 9.44 -8.78
CA ILE A 64 -1.58 10.37 -7.71
C ILE A 64 -0.40 10.64 -6.79
N TYR A 65 0.34 9.61 -6.38
CA TYR A 65 1.52 9.73 -5.54
C TYR A 65 2.60 10.62 -6.18
N TYR A 66 2.98 10.37 -7.44
CA TYR A 66 3.98 11.17 -8.13
C TYR A 66 3.51 12.60 -8.42
N ARG A 67 2.22 12.81 -8.70
CA ARG A 67 1.65 14.15 -8.82
C ARG A 67 1.68 14.89 -7.49
N GLY A 68 1.33 14.23 -6.38
CA GLY A 68 1.41 14.81 -5.04
C GLY A 68 2.85 15.16 -4.66
N LEU A 69 3.80 14.27 -4.95
CA LEU A 69 5.22 14.45 -4.62
C LEU A 69 5.84 15.72 -5.24
N LYS A 70 5.32 16.17 -6.40
CA LYS A 70 5.78 17.42 -7.05
C LYS A 70 5.40 18.70 -6.30
N TYR A 71 4.46 18.64 -5.36
CA TYR A 71 3.88 19.83 -4.72
C TYR A 71 3.95 19.81 -3.18
N THR A 72 4.80 18.99 -2.56
CA THR A 72 4.51 18.57 -1.18
C THR A 72 5.73 18.29 -0.28
N SER A 73 5.76 18.91 0.91
CA SER A 73 6.73 18.67 1.99
C SER A 73 6.29 17.52 2.92
N ALA A 74 7.19 17.07 3.81
CA ALA A 74 7.07 15.89 4.69
C ALA A 74 5.73 15.72 5.45
N SER A 75 4.94 16.78 5.63
CA SER A 75 3.62 16.75 6.31
C SER A 75 2.53 15.96 5.59
N ILE A 76 2.56 15.82 4.27
CA ILE A 76 1.52 15.02 3.57
C ILE A 76 1.91 13.54 3.51
N ALA A 77 3.20 13.19 3.58
CA ALA A 77 3.61 11.78 3.67
C ALA A 77 3.02 11.13 4.94
N THR A 78 3.06 11.84 6.06
CA THR A 78 2.40 11.40 7.29
C THR A 78 0.88 11.39 7.17
N LEU A 79 0.25 12.40 6.57
CA LEU A 79 -1.21 12.40 6.32
C LEU A 79 -1.67 11.27 5.40
N ALA A 80 -0.89 10.94 4.36
CA ALA A 80 -1.18 9.84 3.45
C ALA A 80 -1.03 8.48 4.15
N GLU A 81 0.00 8.33 4.98
CA GLU A 81 0.22 7.13 5.78
C GLU A 81 -0.87 6.94 6.85
N LEU A 82 -1.37 8.04 7.44
CA LEU A 82 -2.52 8.10 8.34
C LEU A 82 -3.85 7.78 7.66
N THR A 83 -4.02 8.19 6.41
CA THR A 83 -5.28 8.01 5.66
C THR A 83 -5.45 6.57 5.21
N PHE A 84 -4.35 5.84 4.97
CA PHE A 84 -4.40 4.46 4.47
C PHE A 84 -5.18 3.50 5.38
N PRO A 85 -4.87 3.36 6.69
CA PRO A 85 -5.63 2.48 7.57
C PRO A 85 -7.07 2.97 7.81
N MET A 86 -7.28 4.28 7.89
CA MET A 86 -8.63 4.85 8.03
C MET A 86 -9.51 4.53 6.81
N ALA A 87 -8.97 4.74 5.61
CA ALA A 87 -9.66 4.40 4.36
C ALA A 87 -9.94 2.89 4.27
N ALA A 88 -9.00 2.04 4.70
CA ALA A 88 -9.19 0.60 4.74
C ALA A 88 -10.37 0.21 5.65
N VAL A 89 -10.46 0.76 6.87
CA VAL A 89 -11.58 0.49 7.80
C VAL A 89 -12.92 0.95 7.21
N VAL A 90 -12.96 2.16 6.64
CA VAL A 90 -14.20 2.71 6.04
C VAL A 90 -14.65 1.88 4.84
N ILE A 91 -13.75 1.50 3.95
CA ILE A 91 -14.08 0.66 2.78
C ILE A 91 -14.55 -0.73 3.24
N ASN A 92 -13.90 -1.33 4.25
CA ASN A 92 -14.32 -2.63 4.77
C ASN A 92 -15.73 -2.58 5.36
N TRP A 93 -16.06 -1.49 6.06
CA TRP A 93 -17.39 -1.32 6.63
C TRP A 93 -18.47 -1.09 5.56
N ILE A 94 -18.20 -0.25 4.55
CA ILE A 94 -19.19 0.11 3.51
C ILE A 94 -19.40 -1.02 2.49
N PHE A 95 -18.34 -1.71 2.07
CA PHE A 95 -18.41 -2.66 0.95
C PHE A 95 -18.44 -4.13 1.37
N LEU A 96 -17.90 -4.48 2.54
CA LEU A 96 -17.81 -5.87 2.99
C LEU A 96 -18.83 -6.19 4.10
N ASP A 97 -19.65 -5.23 4.55
CA ASP A 97 -20.55 -5.34 5.72
C ASP A 97 -19.84 -5.93 6.95
N ALA A 98 -18.52 -5.75 7.02
CA ALA A 98 -17.69 -6.38 8.01
C ALA A 98 -17.92 -5.68 9.35
N SER A 99 -18.51 -6.41 10.29
CA SER A 99 -18.61 -5.96 11.68
C SER A 99 -17.22 -6.04 12.32
N LEU A 100 -16.69 -4.87 12.70
CA LEU A 100 -15.41 -4.79 13.39
C LEU A 100 -15.47 -5.59 14.69
N THR A 101 -14.63 -6.62 14.80
CA THR A 101 -14.51 -7.36 16.06
C THR A 101 -13.92 -6.47 17.14
N PHE A 102 -14.22 -6.75 18.41
CA PHE A 102 -13.71 -5.95 19.53
C PHE A 102 -12.17 -5.79 19.50
N MET A 103 -11.46 -6.84 19.08
CA MET A 103 -10.00 -6.80 18.91
C MET A 103 -9.55 -5.89 17.76
N GLN A 104 -10.28 -5.83 16.65
CA GLN A 104 -9.98 -4.92 15.54
C GLN A 104 -10.21 -3.46 15.92
N ILE A 105 -11.22 -3.19 16.77
CA ILE A 105 -11.46 -1.83 17.31
C ILE A 105 -10.27 -1.40 18.16
N ILE A 106 -9.83 -2.26 19.10
CA ILE A 106 -8.65 -1.97 19.93
C ILE A 106 -7.42 -1.77 19.06
N GLY A 107 -7.17 -2.64 18.09
CA GLY A 107 -6.06 -2.52 17.16
C GLY A 107 -6.09 -1.20 16.37
N SER A 108 -7.28 -0.78 15.92
CA SER A 108 -7.48 0.50 15.22
C SER A 108 -7.20 1.70 16.12
N VAL A 109 -7.65 1.67 17.38
CA VAL A 109 -7.36 2.72 18.37
C VAL A 109 -5.86 2.82 18.64
N VAL A 110 -5.17 1.70 18.87
CA VAL A 110 -3.72 1.67 19.08
C VAL A 110 -2.98 2.22 17.86
N LEU A 111 -3.40 1.84 16.66
CA LEU A 111 -2.83 2.33 15.41
C LEU A 111 -3.01 3.85 15.28
N LEU A 112 -4.20 4.38 15.55
CA LEU A 112 -4.47 5.83 15.53
C LEU A 112 -3.62 6.61 16.55
N LEU A 113 -3.36 6.03 17.73
CA LEU A 113 -2.51 6.64 18.75
C LEU A 113 -1.02 6.65 18.35
N ALA A 114 -0.50 5.56 17.79
CA ALA A 114 0.87 5.50 17.27
C ALA A 114 1.06 6.50 16.12
N ILE A 115 0.10 6.45 15.18
CA ILE A 115 -0.36 7.47 14.25
C ILE A 115 -0.03 8.91 14.65
N THR A 116 -0.89 9.41 15.53
CA THR A 116 -0.89 10.77 16.04
C THR A 116 0.40 11.13 16.78
N LYS A 117 0.97 10.23 17.59
CA LYS A 117 2.25 10.50 18.27
C LYS A 117 3.39 10.68 17.28
N LEU A 118 3.49 9.82 16.26
CA LEU A 118 4.55 9.92 15.26
C LEU A 118 4.43 11.23 14.47
N SER A 119 3.22 11.60 14.06
CA SER A 119 2.97 12.85 13.34
C SER A 119 3.35 14.08 14.20
N TRP A 120 3.01 14.06 15.49
CA TRP A 120 3.35 15.15 16.42
C TRP A 120 4.86 15.34 16.60
N VAL A 121 5.60 14.24 16.77
CA VAL A 121 7.07 14.27 16.82
C VAL A 121 7.64 14.84 15.52
N ASN A 122 7.16 14.36 14.37
CA ASN A 122 7.69 14.78 13.07
C ASN A 122 7.45 16.28 12.79
N ILE A 123 6.30 16.83 13.23
CA ILE A 123 6.02 18.27 13.13
C ILE A 123 6.96 19.09 14.03
N ASN A 124 7.25 18.62 15.24
CA ASN A 124 8.15 19.34 16.15
C ASN A 124 9.60 19.31 15.68
N THR A 125 10.09 18.17 15.20
CA THR A 125 11.45 18.06 14.63
C THR A 125 11.62 18.95 13.39
N ALA A 126 10.57 19.11 12.58
CA ALA A 126 10.58 20.01 11.43
C ALA A 126 10.55 21.51 11.79
N LYS A 127 10.18 21.88 13.03
CA LYS A 127 10.24 23.28 13.53
C LYS A 127 11.60 23.63 14.13
N GLU A 128 12.39 22.63 14.53
CA GLU A 128 13.71 22.80 15.14
C GLU A 128 14.87 22.77 14.12
N ALA A 129 14.59 22.42 12.86
CA ALA A 129 15.52 22.36 11.74
C ALA A 129 15.42 23.60 10.83
#